data_AF-A0A7G9SM33-F1
#
_entry.id   AF-A0A7G9SM33-F1
#
_cell.length_a   1.000
_cell.length_b   1.000
_cell.length_c   1.000
_cell.angle_alpha   90.00
_cell.angle_beta   90.00
_cell.angle_gamma   90.00
#
_symmetry.space_group_name_H-M   'P 1'
#
loop_
_entity.id
_entity.type
_entity.pdbx_description
1 polymer ?
#
loop_
_entity_poly.entity_id
_entity_poly.type
_entity_poly.pdbx_seq_one_letter_code
_entity_poly.pdbx_strand_id
1 'polypeptide(L)' 'MELKQLRQKSADELKAHLVELQKERFALRMQKATGQLPPSKTNEPRRVRREIARVNTLLGATK' A
#
# COMPACT_ATOMS: atom_id res chain seq x y z
N MET A 1 7.91 -1.82 5.22
CA MET A 1 7.40 -3.19 5.43
C MET A 1 8.28 -4.22 4.75
N GLU A 2 8.85 -5.16 5.51
CA GLU A 2 9.55 -6.33 4.96
C GLU A 2 8.55 -7.36 4.42
N LEU A 3 8.89 -7.97 3.28
CA LEU A 3 8.06 -8.98 2.60
C LEU A 3 7.75 -10.21 3.47
N LYS A 4 8.60 -10.50 4.46
CA LYS A 4 8.45 -11.63 5.38
C LYS A 4 7.22 -11.48 6.28
N GLN A 5 6.93 -10.28 6.77
CA GLN A 5 5.79 -10.02 7.64
C GLN A 5 4.45 -10.09 6.88
N LEU A 6 4.43 -9.70 5.60
CA LEU A 6 3.24 -9.82 4.76
C LEU A 6 2.90 -11.28 4.42
N ARG A 7 3.90 -12.18 4.38
CA ARG A 7 3.69 -13.62 4.14
C ARG A 7 3.13 -14.38 5.35
N GLN A 8 3.29 -13.84 6.55
CA GLN A 8 2.78 -14.46 7.79
C GLN A 8 1.30 -14.17 8.04
N LYS A 9 0.74 -13.14 7.37
CA LYS A 9 -0.65 -12.72 7.52
C LYS A 9 -1.60 -13.64 6.74
N SER A 10 -2.80 -13.82 7.27
CA SER A 10 -3.84 -14.61 6.60
C SER A 10 -4.39 -13.90 5.35
N ALA A 11 -5.06 -14.65 4.46
CA ALA A 11 -5.65 -14.08 3.24
C ALA A 11 -6.66 -12.95 3.53
N ASP A 12 -7.38 -13.03 4.65
CA ASP A 12 -8.37 -12.02 5.03
C ASP A 12 -7.73 -10.78 5.68
N GLU A 13 -6.66 -10.98 6.46
CA GLU A 13 -5.84 -9.86 6.95
C GLU A 13 -5.15 -9.11 5.81
N LEU A 14 -4.71 -9.83 4.77
CA LEU A 14 -4.14 -9.22 3.56
C LEU A 14 -5.16 -8.37 2.80
N LYS A 15 -6.41 -8.84 2.70
CA LYS A 15 -7.50 -8.04 2.10
C LYS A 15 -7.82 -6.80 2.93
N ALA A 16 -7.90 -6.92 4.25
CA ALA A 16 -8.12 -5.77 5.13
C ALA A 16 -7.00 -4.72 4.98
N HIS A 17 -5.74 -5.18 4.97
CA HIS A 17 -4.58 -4.33 4.77
C HIS A 17 -4.54 -3.69 3.37
N LEU A 18 -5.08 -4.36 2.35
CA LEU A 18 -5.22 -3.81 1.00
C LEU A 18 -6.16 -2.59 1.01
N VAL A 19 -7.30 -2.69 1.72
CA VAL A 19 -8.26 -1.58 1.85
C VAL A 19 -7.63 -0.38 2.56
N GLU A 20 -6.84 -0.61 3.61
CA GLU A 20 -6.10 0.46 4.29
C GLU A 20 -5.10 1.16 3.36
N LEU A 21 -4.30 0.39 2.62
CA LEU A 21 -3.34 0.93 1.65
C LEU A 21 -4.03 1.72 0.51
N GLN A 22 -5.25 1.32 0.12
CA GLN A 22 -6.02 2.07 -0.87
C GLN A 22 -6.50 3.43 -0.32
N LYS A 23 -6.94 3.49 0.93
CA LYS A 23 -7.31 4.74 1.60
C LYS A 23 -6.10 5.67 1.72
N GLU A 24 -4.95 5.13 2.11
CA GLU A 24 -3.70 5.88 2.19
C GLU A 24 -3.27 6.42 0.81
N ARG A 25 -3.36 5.58 -0.23
CA ARG A 25 -3.10 6.01 -1.62
C ARG A 25 -4.04 7.15 -2.05
N PHE A 26 -5.31 7.11 -1.67
CA PHE A 26 -6.28 8.16 -1.98
C PHE A 26 -5.92 9.47 -1.26
N ALA A 27 -5.61 9.41 0.04
CA ALA A 27 -5.17 10.56 0.81
C ALA A 27 -3.90 11.20 0.22
N LEU A 28 -2.91 10.39 -0.17
CA LEU A 28 -1.69 10.89 -0.84
C LEU A 28 -1.97 11.51 -2.20
N ARG A 29 -2.94 10.99 -2.98
CA ARG A 29 -3.38 11.62 -4.23
C ARG A 29 -4.04 12.97 -3.99
N MET A 30 -4.89 13.07 -2.97
CA MET A 30 -5.55 14.32 -2.59
C MET A 30 -4.52 15.35 -2.12
N GLN A 31 -3.60 14.98 -1.24
CA GLN A 31 -2.50 15.85 -0.79
C GLN A 31 -1.61 16.33 -1.95
N LYS A 32 -1.41 15.48 -2.96
CA LYS A 32 -0.70 15.86 -4.19
C LYS A 32 -1.48 16.89 -5.00
N ALA A 33 -2.79 16.69 -5.13
CA ALA A 33 -3.66 17.57 -5.89
C ALA A 33 -3.82 18.95 -5.22
N THR A 34 -3.80 19.01 -3.88
CA THR A 34 -3.89 20.27 -3.12
C THR A 34 -2.56 21.04 -3.05
N GLY A 35 -1.48 20.50 -3.60
CA GLY A 35 -0.15 21.14 -3.57
C GLY A 35 0.50 21.19 -2.18
N GLN A 36 -0.08 20.50 -1.18
CA GLN A 36 0.41 20.49 0.20
C GLN A 36 1.39 19.36 0.49
N LEU A 37 1.79 18.58 -0.52
CA LEU A 37 2.78 17.51 -0.33
C LEU A 37 4.17 18.11 -0.10
N PRO A 38 4.78 17.89 1.08
CA PRO A 38 6.15 18.33 1.32
C PRO A 38 7.12 17.55 0.42
N PRO A 39 8.25 18.15 0.00
CA PRO A 39 9.27 17.47 -0.81
C PRO A 39 9.76 16.16 -0.17
N SER A 40 9.78 16.08 1.16
CA SER A 40 10.18 14.91 1.95
C SER A 40 9.27 13.69 1.80
N LYS A 41 7.99 13.88 1.43
CA LYS A 41 7.01 12.79 1.27
C LYS A 41 6.79 12.37 -0.19
N THR A 42 7.60 12.86 -1.12
CA THR A 42 7.49 12.51 -2.56
C THR A 42 7.64 11.01 -2.84
N ASN A 43 8.35 10.28 -1.96
CA ASN A 43 8.58 8.84 -2.09
C ASN A 43 7.41 7.96 -1.59
N GLU A 44 6.53 8.49 -0.74
CA GLU A 44 5.41 7.73 -0.13
C GLU A 44 4.43 7.16 -1.18
N PRO A 45 3.99 7.92 -2.21
CA PRO A 45 3.13 7.37 -3.27
C PRO A 45 3.74 6.19 -4.03
N ARG A 46 5.08 6.12 -4.11
CA ARG A 46 5.79 4.99 -4.74
C ARG A 46 5.87 3.80 -3.80
N ARG A 47 6.04 4.02 -2.50
CA ARG A 47 6.03 2.99 -1.47
C ARG A 47 4.67 2.30 -1.38
N VAL A 48 3.57 3.06 -1.24
CA VAL A 48 2.21 2.51 -1.14
C VAL A 48 1.84 1.68 -2.37
N ARG A 49 2.20 2.14 -3.58
CA ARG A 49 2.00 1.35 -4.81
C ARG A 49 2.72 -0.01 -4.79
N ARG A 50 3.96 -0.05 -4.28
CA ARG A 50 4.74 -1.29 -4.16
C ARG A 50 4.16 -2.22 -3.11
N GLU A 51 3.66 -1.69 -2.00
CA GLU A 51 3.02 -2.48 -0.95
C GLU A 51 1.72 -3.11 -1.45
N ILE A 52 0.86 -2.37 -2.18
CA ILE A 52 -0.34 -2.91 -2.84
C ILE A 52 0.03 -4.04 -3.81
N ALA A 53 1.05 -3.83 -4.64
CA ALA A 53 1.50 -4.85 -5.59
C ALA A 53 1.93 -6.14 -4.89
N ARG A 54 2.70 -6.05 -3.80
CA ARG A 54 3.12 -7.22 -3.00
C ARG A 54 1.94 -7.96 -2.40
N VAL A 55 0.96 -7.25 -1.85
CA VAL A 55 -0.26 -7.86 -1.29
C VAL A 55 -1.03 -8.61 -2.38
N ASN A 56 -1.21 -7.99 -3.56
CA ASN A 56 -1.87 -8.62 -4.70
C ASN A 56 -1.10 -9.85 -5.21
N THR A 57 0.24 -9.80 -5.24
CA THR A 57 1.06 -10.97 -5.61
C THR A 57 0.89 -12.11 -4.61
N LEU A 58 0.81 -11.82 -3.31
CA LEU A 58 0.59 -12.85 -2.30
C LEU A 58 -0.80 -13.48 -2.40
N LEU A 59 -1.85 -12.67 -2.58
CA LEU A 59 -3.22 -13.15 -2.78
C LEU A 59 -3.38 -13.95 -4.09
N GLY A 60 -2.65 -13.57 -5.15
CA GLY A 60 -2.64 -14.27 -6.42
C GLY A 60 -1.77 -15.53 -6.46
N ALA A 61 -0.74 -15.63 -5.60
CA ALA A 61 0.13 -16.80 -5.49
C ALA A 61 -0.52 -17.96 -4.72
N THR A 62 -1.55 -17.68 -3.93
CA THR A 62 -2.38 -18.68 -3.21
C THR A 62 -3.45 -19.35 -4.10
N LYS A 63 -3.19 -19.50 -5.40
CA LYS A 63 -4.13 -20.09 -6.37
C LYS A 63 -3.67 -21.46 -6.83
#